data_AF-A0A452GS94-F1
#
_entry.id   AF-A0A452GS94-F1
#
_cell.length_a   1.000
_cell.length_b   1.000
_cell.length_c   1.000
_cell.angle_alpha   90.00
_cell.angle_beta   90.00
_cell.angle_gamma   90.00
#
_symmetry.space_group_name_H-M   'P 1'
#
loop_
_entity.id
_entity.type
_entity.pdbx_description
1 polymer ?
#
loop_
_entity_poly.entity_id
_entity_poly.type
_entity_poly.pdbx_seq_one_letter_code
_entity_poly.pdbx_strand_id
1 'polypeptide(L)'
;MRTKMAAAVLRGLCRARPALLPARTPRGILHRAAAGATPSSEFRSEYALDRLYPEQNRSDAAERTQDGTRQTSPDIPMDCLSISYCRSSGPGGQNVNKVNSKAEIRFHLASADWIAEDVRQKIAVMHKNKINKSGELIINSEVSRYQMKNLADCLEKIRNMIKEATQKSSVVSKENSQLLIARYKTKTGLHFN
;
A
#
# COMPACT_ATOMS: atom_id res chain seq x y z
N MET A 1 28.76 -32.78 -45.55
CA MET A 1 30.19 -32.39 -45.44
C MET A 1 30.50 -32.18 -43.97
N ARG A 2 31.53 -32.87 -43.47
CA ARG A 2 31.93 -32.93 -42.04
C ARG A 2 33.08 -31.95 -41.78
N THR A 3 32.99 -31.16 -40.72
CA THR A 3 34.10 -30.52 -39.95
C THR A 3 33.48 -30.22 -38.56
N LYS A 4 33.79 -30.83 -37.41
CA LYS A 4 35.02 -31.11 -36.61
C LYS A 4 35.83 -29.85 -36.21
N MET A 5 36.20 -29.85 -34.91
CA MET A 5 37.21 -29.04 -34.17
C MET A 5 36.70 -27.71 -33.59
N ALA A 6 37.01 -27.27 -32.37
CA ALA A 6 37.88 -27.76 -31.30
C ALA A 6 37.50 -27.15 -29.93
N ALA A 7 37.96 -27.81 -28.87
CA ALA A 7 37.85 -27.43 -27.47
C ALA A 7 38.90 -26.38 -27.04
N ALA A 8 38.62 -25.61 -25.99
CA ALA A 8 39.64 -25.06 -25.10
C ALA A 8 39.04 -24.71 -23.72
N VAL A 9 39.44 -25.49 -22.73
CA VAL A 9 39.20 -25.29 -21.29
C VAL A 9 40.34 -24.41 -20.75
N LEU A 10 40.02 -23.29 -20.10
CA LEU A 10 40.99 -22.50 -19.33
C LEU A 10 40.69 -22.59 -17.84
N ARG A 11 41.52 -23.37 -17.13
CA ARG A 11 41.71 -23.35 -15.69
C ARG A 11 42.71 -22.25 -15.33
N GLY A 12 42.40 -21.42 -14.34
CA GLY A 12 43.35 -20.46 -13.76
C GLY A 12 42.97 -20.18 -12.30
N LEU A 13 43.46 -21.01 -11.38
CA LEU A 13 44.49 -20.69 -10.39
C LEU A 13 44.05 -19.75 -9.26
N CYS A 14 43.50 -20.39 -8.23
CA CYS A 14 43.41 -19.89 -6.87
C CYS A 14 44.79 -19.49 -6.34
N ARG A 15 44.92 -18.26 -5.83
CA ARG A 15 46.06 -17.87 -4.98
C ARG A 15 45.54 -17.50 -3.61
N ALA A 16 45.59 -18.48 -2.70
CA ALA A 16 45.41 -18.28 -1.28
C ALA A 16 46.53 -17.37 -0.75
N ARG A 17 46.16 -16.34 0.01
CA ARG A 17 47.11 -15.49 0.75
C ARG A 17 47.23 -15.99 2.20
N PRO A 18 48.43 -15.99 2.80
CA PRO A 18 48.67 -16.67 4.06
C PRO A 18 48.18 -15.85 5.25
N ALA A 19 47.69 -16.58 6.26
CA ALA A 19 47.38 -16.08 7.58
C ALA A 19 48.67 -15.64 8.31
N LEU A 20 48.67 -14.40 8.80
CA LEU A 20 49.66 -13.90 9.76
C LEU A 20 48.95 -13.66 11.09
N LEU A 21 49.41 -14.42 12.09
CA LEU A 21 49.01 -14.40 13.49
C LEU A 21 49.30 -13.02 14.14
N PRO A 22 48.44 -12.52 15.05
CA PRO A 22 48.81 -11.40 15.90
C PRO A 22 49.62 -11.88 17.10
N ALA A 23 50.82 -11.30 17.26
CA ALA A 23 51.65 -11.45 18.46
C ALA A 23 50.94 -10.82 19.67
N ARG A 24 50.85 -11.58 20.76
CA ARG A 24 50.50 -11.08 22.11
C ARG A 24 51.77 -10.56 22.79
N THR A 25 51.67 -9.40 23.46
CA THR A 25 52.26 -9.01 24.77
C THR A 25 51.93 -7.53 25.05
N PRO A 26 52.11 -7.00 26.28
CA PRO A 26 51.25 -7.21 27.44
C PRO A 26 50.54 -5.91 27.91
N ARG A 27 49.63 -6.09 28.87
CA ARG A 27 48.87 -5.03 29.56
C ARG A 27 49.77 -3.90 30.10
N GLY A 28 49.46 -2.68 29.70
CA GLY A 28 49.76 -1.45 30.44
C GLY A 28 48.46 -0.69 30.67
N ILE A 29 48.02 -0.60 31.92
CA ILE A 29 46.91 0.26 32.32
C ILE A 29 47.39 1.71 32.21
N LEU A 30 46.81 2.47 31.29
CA LEU A 30 46.77 3.93 31.36
C LEU A 30 45.38 4.39 30.93
N HIS A 31 44.60 4.85 31.91
CA HIS A 31 43.46 5.72 31.68
C HIS A 31 43.95 6.99 31.00
N ARG A 32 43.52 7.24 29.75
CA ARG A 32 43.43 8.61 29.25
C ARG A 32 42.34 8.73 28.18
N ALA A 33 41.42 9.62 28.48
CA ALA A 33 40.33 10.01 27.61
C ALA A 33 40.82 10.75 26.36
N ALA A 34 39.96 10.69 25.34
CA ALA A 34 39.73 11.67 24.29
C ALA A 34 40.61 11.70 23.03
N ALA A 35 39.87 11.63 21.91
CA ALA A 35 40.01 12.36 20.65
C ALA A 35 40.98 11.80 19.57
N GLY A 36 40.40 11.62 18.37
CA GLY A 36 41.10 12.02 17.15
C GLY A 36 41.24 11.01 16.01
N ALA A 37 40.22 10.23 15.66
CA ALA A 37 40.07 9.81 14.26
C ALA A 37 39.26 10.89 13.55
N THR A 38 39.84 11.59 12.58
CA THR A 38 39.17 12.60 11.76
C THR A 38 38.38 11.92 10.63
N PRO A 39 37.03 11.79 10.70
CA PRO A 39 36.23 11.87 9.49
C PRO A 39 36.20 13.35 9.07
N SER A 40 36.05 13.59 7.77
CA SER A 40 35.75 14.91 7.21
C SER A 40 34.80 15.69 8.11
N SER A 41 35.18 16.93 8.44
CA SER A 41 34.35 17.87 9.21
C SER A 41 33.02 18.10 8.50
N GLU A 42 32.05 17.23 8.72
CA GLU A 42 30.66 17.46 8.34
C GLU A 42 30.16 18.65 9.16
N PHE A 43 29.67 19.67 8.47
CA PHE A 43 29.11 20.85 9.13
C PHE A 43 27.93 20.43 10.01
N ARG A 44 28.05 20.63 11.33
CA ARG A 44 26.98 20.40 12.30
C ARG A 44 26.62 21.72 12.96
N SER A 45 25.49 22.28 12.54
CA SER A 45 24.93 23.49 13.17
C SER A 45 24.38 23.19 14.57
N GLU A 46 24.11 24.27 15.32
CA GLU A 46 23.37 24.18 16.59
C GLU A 46 22.01 23.49 16.43
N TYR A 47 21.38 23.65 15.27
CA TYR A 47 20.10 23.04 14.89
C TYR A 47 20.24 21.66 14.20
N ALA A 48 21.35 20.95 14.38
CA ALA A 48 21.49 19.60 13.85
C ALA A 48 20.43 18.65 14.44
N LEU A 49 19.85 17.76 13.63
CA LEU A 49 18.82 16.80 14.06
C LEU A 49 19.28 15.96 15.25
N ASP A 50 20.55 15.55 15.27
CA ASP A 50 21.15 14.76 16.36
C ASP A 50 21.16 15.51 17.70
N ARG A 51 21.18 16.86 17.68
CA ARG A 51 21.16 17.72 18.87
C ARG A 51 19.74 18.07 19.30
N LEU A 52 18.84 18.27 18.33
CA LEU A 52 17.43 18.59 18.58
C LEU A 52 16.64 17.35 19.04
N TYR A 53 17.01 16.17 18.55
CA TYR A 53 16.34 14.90 18.83
C TYR A 53 17.35 13.80 19.20
N PRO A 54 18.06 13.94 20.35
CA PRO A 54 19.13 13.01 20.73
C PRO A 54 18.64 11.57 20.92
N GLU A 55 17.39 11.38 21.35
CA GLU A 55 16.76 10.06 21.54
C GLU A 55 16.45 9.35 20.21
N GLN A 56 16.38 10.08 19.09
CA GLN A 56 16.12 9.52 17.76
C GLN A 56 17.41 9.26 16.98
N ASN A 57 18.58 9.58 17.54
CA ASN A 57 19.88 9.35 16.93
C ASN A 57 20.34 7.90 17.09
N ARG A 58 19.51 6.97 16.60
CA ARG A 58 20.01 5.70 16.09
C ARG A 58 20.17 5.96 14.60
N SER A 59 21.35 5.74 14.03
CA SER A 59 21.60 5.85 12.58
C SER A 59 20.55 5.11 11.74
N ASP A 60 19.87 4.14 12.34
CA ASP A 60 18.86 3.28 11.72
C ASP A 60 17.43 3.63 12.19
N ALA A 61 17.22 4.68 13.00
CA ALA A 61 15.89 5.06 13.52
C ALA A 61 14.98 5.62 12.42
N ALA A 62 15.53 6.38 11.47
CA ALA A 62 14.79 6.93 10.35
C ALA A 62 14.31 5.85 9.36
N GLU A 63 14.99 4.70 9.35
CA GLU A 63 14.72 3.60 8.40
C GLU A 63 13.98 2.42 9.06
N ARG A 64 13.62 2.54 10.34
CA ARG A 64 12.74 1.55 11.00
C ARG A 64 11.32 1.70 10.46
N THR A 65 10.97 0.85 9.50
CA THR A 65 9.57 0.58 9.18
C THR A 65 8.90 0.05 10.44
N GLN A 66 8.02 0.85 11.05
CA GLN A 66 7.24 0.43 12.21
C GLN A 66 6.09 -0.46 11.72
N ASP A 67 6.41 -1.66 11.22
CA ASP A 67 5.43 -2.60 10.66
C ASP A 67 4.43 -3.12 11.72
N GLY A 68 4.74 -2.97 13.01
CA GLY A 68 4.00 -3.63 14.09
C GLY A 68 3.07 -2.77 14.95
N THR A 69 3.18 -1.43 14.96
CA THR A 69 2.67 -0.65 16.13
C THR A 69 1.31 0.04 15.93
N ARG A 70 0.62 -0.08 14.80
CA ARG A 70 -0.68 0.62 14.63
C ARG A 70 -1.66 -0.04 13.67
N GLN A 71 -1.90 -1.35 13.79
CA GLN A 71 -2.94 -2.03 13.03
C GLN A 71 -4.33 -1.79 13.65
N THR A 72 -4.87 -0.58 13.52
CA THR A 72 -6.29 -0.31 13.84
C THR A 72 -7.18 -0.28 12.59
N SER A 73 -6.58 -0.22 11.41
CA SER A 73 -7.28 -0.31 10.13
C SER A 73 -7.02 -1.65 9.47
N PRO A 74 -8.04 -2.24 8.79
CA PRO A 74 -7.82 -3.43 7.96
C PRO A 74 -6.76 -3.10 6.92
N ASP A 75 -5.65 -3.82 6.98
CA ASP A 75 -4.56 -3.72 6.02
C ASP A 75 -5.01 -4.39 4.72
N ILE A 76 -4.79 -3.72 3.60
CA ILE A 76 -5.25 -4.18 2.30
C ILE A 76 -4.03 -4.67 1.54
N PRO A 77 -3.83 -6.00 1.40
CA PRO A 77 -2.66 -6.53 0.69
C PRO A 77 -2.75 -6.14 -0.78
N MET A 78 -1.75 -5.41 -1.29
CA MET A 78 -1.72 -5.00 -2.69
C MET A 78 -1.57 -6.18 -3.64
N ASP A 79 -0.95 -7.28 -3.19
CA ASP A 79 -0.71 -8.48 -4.00
C ASP A 79 -2.01 -9.23 -4.38
N CYS A 80 -3.05 -9.09 -3.56
CA CYS A 80 -4.35 -9.72 -3.81
C CYS A 80 -5.26 -8.86 -4.72
N LEU A 81 -4.82 -7.67 -5.12
CA LEU A 81 -5.60 -6.73 -5.92
C LEU A 81 -5.11 -6.71 -7.37
N SER A 82 -6.03 -6.90 -8.31
CA SER A 82 -5.73 -6.67 -9.73
C SER A 82 -5.96 -5.20 -10.07
N ILE A 83 -4.88 -4.48 -10.33
CA ILE A 83 -4.90 -3.05 -10.66
C ILE A 83 -4.72 -2.89 -12.17
N SER A 84 -5.66 -2.21 -12.81
CA SER A 84 -5.60 -1.89 -14.24
C SER A 84 -5.84 -0.40 -14.48
N TYR A 85 -5.19 0.14 -15.51
CA TYR A 85 -5.34 1.54 -15.89
C TYR A 85 -6.00 1.66 -17.26
N CYS A 86 -7.06 2.44 -17.30
CA CYS A 86 -7.91 2.62 -18.47
C CYS A 86 -7.96 4.11 -18.87
N ARG A 87 -8.50 4.37 -20.06
CA ARG A 87 -8.82 5.73 -20.49
C ARG A 87 -10.04 6.24 -19.73
N SER A 88 -10.05 7.51 -19.36
CA SER A 88 -11.23 8.15 -18.77
C SER A 88 -12.26 8.45 -19.86
N SER A 89 -13.55 8.41 -19.49
CA SER A 89 -14.66 8.60 -20.45
C SER A 89 -15.03 10.08 -20.69
N GLY A 90 -14.15 11.02 -20.33
CA GLY A 90 -14.43 12.45 -20.39
C GLY A 90 -14.56 13.01 -21.82
N PRO A 91 -15.21 14.19 -21.99
CA PRO A 91 -15.33 14.85 -23.28
C PRO A 91 -13.93 15.08 -23.89
N GLY A 92 -13.75 14.59 -25.12
CA GLY A 92 -12.47 14.45 -25.78
C GLY A 92 -11.71 15.77 -25.92
N GLY A 93 -10.73 15.99 -25.04
CA GLY A 93 -9.65 16.96 -25.20
C GLY A 93 -8.32 16.25 -25.47
N GLN A 94 -7.29 17.00 -25.90
CA GLN A 94 -5.97 16.43 -26.24
C GLN A 94 -5.38 15.50 -25.17
N ASN A 95 -5.58 15.85 -23.89
CA ASN A 95 -5.01 15.08 -22.78
C ASN A 95 -5.81 13.81 -22.43
N VAL A 96 -7.13 13.78 -22.69
CA VAL A 96 -8.03 12.67 -22.35
C VAL A 96 -7.76 11.44 -23.22
N ASN A 97 -7.38 11.67 -24.48
CA ASN A 97 -7.13 10.59 -25.45
C ASN A 97 -5.73 9.98 -25.36
N LYS A 98 -4.81 10.55 -24.57
CA LYS A 98 -3.39 10.15 -24.55
C LYS A 98 -2.94 9.45 -23.27
N VAL A 99 -3.59 9.70 -22.13
CA VAL A 99 -3.13 9.18 -20.83
C VAL A 99 -4.19 8.27 -20.21
N ASN A 100 -3.79 7.05 -19.85
CA ASN A 100 -4.62 6.11 -19.09
C ASN A 100 -4.70 6.55 -17.63
N SER A 101 -5.49 7.58 -17.34
CA SER A 101 -5.58 8.14 -15.99
C SER A 101 -6.53 7.36 -15.08
N LYS A 102 -7.56 6.70 -15.62
CA LYS A 102 -8.56 5.99 -14.82
C LYS A 102 -7.93 4.75 -14.18
N ALA A 103 -8.06 4.62 -12.86
CA ALA A 103 -7.61 3.45 -12.13
C ALA A 103 -8.81 2.54 -11.84
N GLU A 104 -8.64 1.25 -12.08
CA GLU A 104 -9.62 0.21 -11.81
C GLU A 104 -8.97 -0.88 -10.96
N ILE A 105 -9.59 -1.18 -9.82
CA ILE A 105 -9.19 -2.26 -8.91
C ILE A 105 -10.26 -3.34 -8.98
N ARG A 106 -9.80 -4.58 -9.17
CA ARG A 106 -10.63 -5.79 -9.22
C ARG A 106 -10.08 -6.82 -8.26
N PHE A 107 -10.97 -7.47 -7.52
CA PHE A 107 -10.60 -8.65 -6.73
C PHE A 107 -11.83 -9.54 -6.51
N HIS A 108 -11.58 -10.83 -6.32
CA HIS A 108 -12.63 -11.79 -6.03
C HIS A 108 -13.05 -11.68 -4.55
N LEU A 109 -14.31 -11.32 -4.30
CA LEU A 109 -14.78 -11.03 -2.95
C LEU A 109 -14.73 -12.28 -2.07
N ALA A 110 -15.13 -13.44 -2.61
CA ALA A 110 -15.20 -14.70 -1.87
C ALA A 110 -13.83 -15.31 -1.53
N SER A 111 -12.77 -14.96 -2.28
CA SER A 111 -11.39 -15.44 -2.01
C SER A 111 -10.56 -14.46 -1.19
N ALA A 112 -11.14 -13.34 -0.77
CA ALA A 112 -10.43 -12.31 -0.01
C ALA A 112 -10.34 -12.71 1.48
N ASP A 113 -9.27 -13.38 1.89
CA ASP A 113 -9.08 -13.87 3.27
C ASP A 113 -8.79 -12.75 4.29
N TRP A 114 -8.38 -11.57 3.80
CA TRP A 114 -8.12 -10.39 4.60
C TRP A 114 -9.41 -9.64 5.04
N ILE A 115 -10.58 -10.11 4.60
CA ILE A 115 -11.90 -9.58 5.01
C ILE A 115 -12.66 -10.68 5.76
N ALA A 116 -13.22 -10.36 6.92
CA ALA A 116 -14.07 -11.28 7.67
C ALA A 116 -15.32 -11.70 6.88
N GLU A 117 -15.73 -12.96 7.00
CA GLU A 117 -16.84 -13.53 6.20
C GLU A 117 -18.15 -12.73 6.33
N ASP A 118 -18.51 -12.33 7.54
CA ASP A 118 -19.71 -11.52 7.80
C ASP A 118 -19.70 -10.19 7.02
N VAL A 119 -18.51 -9.59 6.90
CA VAL A 119 -18.30 -8.33 6.18
C VAL A 119 -18.36 -8.59 4.67
N ARG A 120 -17.79 -9.70 4.18
CA ARG A 120 -17.88 -10.10 2.76
C ARG A 120 -19.33 -10.25 2.32
N GLN A 121 -20.15 -10.95 3.11
CA GLN A 121 -21.56 -11.17 2.80
C GLN A 121 -22.35 -9.86 2.78
N LYS A 122 -22.09 -8.96 3.73
CA LYS A 122 -22.73 -7.62 3.74
C LYS A 122 -22.33 -6.78 2.54
N ILE A 123 -21.04 -6.76 2.18
CA ILE A 123 -20.55 -6.05 0.98
C ILE A 123 -21.24 -6.62 -0.27
N ALA A 124 -21.39 -7.94 -0.36
CA ALA A 124 -22.07 -8.58 -1.49
C ALA A 124 -23.53 -8.11 -1.63
N VAL A 125 -24.24 -7.94 -0.51
CA VAL A 125 -25.63 -7.46 -0.49
C VAL A 125 -25.71 -5.95 -0.80
N MET A 126 -24.87 -5.13 -0.15
CA MET A 126 -24.90 -3.67 -0.28
C MET A 126 -24.41 -3.18 -1.65
N HIS A 127 -23.36 -3.79 -2.18
CA HIS A 127 -22.71 -3.38 -3.41
C HIS A 127 -22.89 -4.38 -4.56
N LYS A 128 -24.02 -5.11 -4.57
CA LYS A 128 -24.38 -6.06 -5.65
C LYS A 128 -24.24 -5.49 -7.07
N ASN A 129 -24.47 -4.18 -7.24
CA ASN A 129 -24.38 -3.51 -8.54
C ASN A 129 -22.94 -3.36 -9.07
N LYS A 130 -21.94 -3.50 -8.19
CA LYS A 130 -20.51 -3.40 -8.53
C LYS A 130 -19.83 -4.77 -8.68
N ILE A 131 -20.59 -5.86 -8.53
CA ILE A 131 -20.09 -7.22 -8.58
C ILE A 131 -20.39 -7.83 -9.95
N ASN A 132 -19.38 -8.41 -10.57
CA ASN A 132 -19.52 -9.11 -11.84
C ASN A 132 -20.13 -10.52 -11.64
N LYS A 133 -20.59 -11.16 -12.71
CA LYS A 133 -21.14 -12.54 -12.67
C LYS A 133 -20.16 -13.55 -12.08
N SER A 134 -18.86 -13.31 -12.23
CA SER A 134 -17.78 -14.14 -11.68
C SER A 134 -17.50 -13.88 -10.19
N GLY A 135 -18.26 -13.03 -9.50
CA GLY A 135 -18.04 -12.73 -8.07
C GLY A 135 -16.92 -11.71 -7.79
N GLU A 136 -16.43 -11.03 -8.82
CA GLU A 136 -15.39 -10.01 -8.70
C GLU A 136 -16.00 -8.64 -8.39
N LEU A 137 -15.49 -7.97 -7.36
CA LEU A 137 -15.85 -6.59 -7.05
C LEU A 137 -14.99 -5.64 -7.88
N ILE A 138 -15.63 -4.77 -8.65
CA ILE A 138 -14.97 -3.81 -9.53
C ILE A 138 -15.15 -2.40 -8.97
N ILE A 139 -14.04 -1.70 -8.77
CA ILE A 139 -14.02 -0.35 -8.21
C ILE A 139 -13.14 0.52 -9.08
N ASN A 140 -13.67 1.65 -9.53
CA ASN A 140 -12.93 2.56 -10.37
C ASN A 140 -13.02 4.01 -9.87
N SER A 141 -12.04 4.79 -10.31
CA SER A 141 -11.98 6.22 -10.07
C SER A 141 -11.30 6.95 -11.22
N GLU A 142 -11.86 8.10 -11.58
CA GLU A 142 -11.35 9.00 -12.62
C GLU A 142 -11.42 10.48 -12.20
N VAL A 143 -11.31 10.75 -10.90
CA VAL A 143 -11.44 12.11 -10.32
C VAL A 143 -10.31 13.04 -10.76
N SER A 144 -9.09 12.50 -10.91
CA SER A 144 -7.90 13.28 -11.23
C SER A 144 -7.24 12.83 -12.53
N ARG A 145 -6.39 13.68 -13.10
CA ARG A 145 -5.51 13.34 -14.23
C ARG A 145 -4.36 12.40 -13.82
N TYR A 146 -4.10 12.26 -12.52
CA TYR A 146 -2.98 11.49 -11.99
C TYR A 146 -3.42 10.09 -11.55
N GLN A 147 -2.81 9.06 -12.15
CA GLN A 147 -3.10 7.65 -11.85
C GLN A 147 -2.95 7.30 -10.36
N MET A 148 -1.93 7.84 -9.68
CA MET A 148 -1.68 7.57 -8.25
C MET A 148 -2.78 8.11 -7.35
N LYS A 149 -3.33 9.29 -7.69
CA LYS A 149 -4.45 9.87 -6.95
C LYS A 149 -5.72 9.03 -7.13
N ASN A 150 -5.97 8.55 -8.35
CA ASN A 150 -7.13 7.70 -8.63
C ASN A 150 -6.99 6.32 -7.97
N LEU A 151 -5.79 5.75 -7.90
CA LEU A 151 -5.53 4.51 -7.16
C LEU A 151 -5.79 4.70 -5.66
N ALA A 152 -5.27 5.78 -5.07
CA ALA A 152 -5.50 6.09 -3.66
C ALA A 152 -7.01 6.26 -3.35
N ASP A 153 -7.75 6.93 -4.23
CA ASP A 153 -9.20 7.07 -4.11
C ASP A 153 -9.94 5.72 -4.22
N CYS A 154 -9.50 4.81 -5.11
CA CYS A 154 -10.05 3.45 -5.17
C CYS A 154 -9.79 2.68 -3.87
N LEU A 155 -8.60 2.76 -3.30
CA LEU A 155 -8.28 2.12 -2.01
C LEU A 155 -9.09 2.73 -0.86
N GLU A 156 -9.30 4.04 -0.87
CA GLU A 156 -10.13 4.72 0.12
C GLU A 156 -11.60 4.28 0.02
N LYS A 157 -12.14 4.16 -1.21
CA LYS A 157 -13.47 3.58 -1.45
C LYS A 157 -13.60 2.16 -0.90
N ILE A 158 -12.60 1.30 -1.11
CA ILE A 158 -12.57 -0.06 -0.52
C ILE A 158 -12.66 0.02 1.00
N ARG A 159 -11.81 0.85 1.61
CA ARG A 159 -11.79 1.04 3.07
C ARG A 159 -13.15 1.53 3.59
N ASN A 160 -13.79 2.46 2.89
CA ASN A 160 -15.10 2.99 3.27
C ASN A 160 -16.19 1.92 3.16
N MET A 161 -16.22 1.12 2.10
CA MET A 161 -17.16 0.00 1.97
C MET A 161 -17.00 -1.04 3.09
N ILE A 162 -15.75 -1.35 3.48
CA ILE A 162 -15.48 -2.25 4.61
C ILE A 162 -15.95 -1.64 5.93
N LYS A 163 -15.70 -0.34 6.15
CA LYS A 163 -16.17 0.38 7.34
C LYS A 163 -17.70 0.38 7.42
N GLU A 164 -18.38 0.68 6.31
CA GLU A 164 -19.85 0.68 6.23
C GLU A 164 -20.44 -0.71 6.52
N ALA A 165 -19.84 -1.77 5.97
CA ALA A 165 -20.28 -3.14 6.24
C ALA A 165 -19.98 -3.62 7.67
N THR A 166 -18.90 -3.10 8.28
CA THR A 166 -18.56 -3.39 9.69
C THR A 166 -19.53 -2.66 10.63
N GLN A 167 -19.91 -1.42 10.31
CA GLN A 167 -20.84 -0.65 11.11
C GLN A 167 -22.25 -1.25 11.01
N LYS A 168 -22.80 -1.72 12.13
CA LYS A 168 -24.18 -2.22 12.20
C LYS A 168 -25.13 -1.09 11.77
N SER A 169 -25.85 -1.28 10.66
CA SER A 169 -26.78 -0.27 10.14
C SER A 169 -27.98 -0.10 11.09
N SER A 170 -27.83 0.73 12.11
CA SER A 170 -28.96 1.23 12.90
C SER A 170 -29.14 2.70 12.52
N VAL A 171 -30.15 2.97 11.69
CA VAL A 171 -30.92 4.22 11.53
C VAL A 171 -31.32 4.32 10.06
N VAL A 172 -32.61 4.16 9.80
CA VAL A 172 -33.21 4.47 8.50
C VAL A 172 -33.06 5.97 8.27
N SER A 173 -32.43 6.38 7.17
CA SER A 173 -32.31 7.80 6.82
C SER A 173 -33.69 8.44 6.61
N LYS A 174 -33.79 9.75 6.84
CA LYS A 174 -35.04 10.52 6.64
C LYS A 174 -35.55 10.44 5.20
N GLU A 175 -34.66 10.29 4.22
CA GLU A 175 -35.02 10.14 2.81
C GLU A 175 -35.68 8.78 2.54
N ASN A 176 -35.19 7.71 3.19
CA ASN A 176 -35.80 6.38 3.06
C ASN A 176 -37.20 6.32 3.69
N SER A 177 -37.45 7.05 4.78
CA SER A 177 -38.80 7.14 5.36
C SER A 177 -39.77 7.90 4.44
N GLN A 178 -39.31 8.96 3.77
CA GLN A 178 -40.10 9.68 2.77
C GLN A 178 -40.43 8.80 1.56
N LEU A 179 -39.47 8.01 1.06
CA LEU A 179 -39.73 7.03 0.00
C LEU A 179 -40.72 5.94 0.43
N LEU A 180 -40.64 5.48 1.68
CA LEU A 180 -41.60 4.53 2.28
C LEU A 180 -43.01 5.11 2.34
N ILE A 181 -43.13 6.37 2.80
CA ILE A 181 -44.40 7.10 2.84
C ILE A 181 -44.97 7.30 1.44
N ALA A 182 -44.14 7.73 0.47
CA ALA A 182 -44.56 7.90 -0.92
C ALA A 182 -45.05 6.57 -1.52
N ARG A 183 -44.32 5.47 -1.30
CA ARG A 183 -44.73 4.13 -1.75
C ARG A 183 -46.05 3.70 -1.10
N TYR A 184 -46.22 3.93 0.20
CA TYR A 184 -47.47 3.62 0.90
C TYR A 184 -48.67 4.42 0.37
N LYS A 185 -48.48 5.73 0.11
CA LYS A 185 -49.49 6.60 -0.51
C LYS A 185 -49.94 6.07 -1.87
N THR A 186 -49.00 5.71 -2.75
CA THR A 186 -49.33 5.13 -4.06
C THR A 186 -50.05 3.78 -3.96
N LYS A 187 -49.74 2.97 -2.94
CA LYS A 187 -50.31 1.63 -2.76
C LYS A 187 -51.72 1.67 -2.15
N THR A 188 -51.99 2.61 -1.26
CA THR A 188 -53.27 2.71 -0.53
C THR A 188 -54.24 3.73 -1.14
N GLY A 189 -53.78 4.60 -2.04
CA GLY A 189 -54.60 5.62 -2.69
C GLY A 189 -55.09 6.73 -1.76
N LEU A 190 -54.56 6.82 -0.54
CA LEU A 190 -54.98 7.79 0.46
C LEU A 190 -54.22 9.11 0.31
N HIS A 191 -54.94 10.18 -0.03
CA HIS A 191 -54.49 11.57 0.11
C HIS A 191 -54.96 12.10 1.47
N PHE A 192 -54.03 12.33 2.39
CA PHE A 192 -54.31 13.11 3.60
C PHE A 192 -54.15 14.60 3.23
N ASN A 193 -55.26 15.34 3.32
CA ASN A 193 -55.30 16.81 3.19
C ASN A 193 -54.67 17.48 4.41
#